data_AF-A0A0R3R6B0-F1
#
_entry.id   AF-A0A0R3R6B0-F1
#
_cell.length_a   1.000
_cell.length_b   1.000
_cell.length_c   1.000
_cell.angle_alpha   90.00
_cell.angle_beta   90.00
_cell.angle_gamma   90.00
#
_symmetry.space_group_name_H-M   'P 1'
#
loop_
_entity.id
_entity.type
_entity.pdbx_description
1 polymer ?
#
loop_
_entity_poly.entity_id
_entity_poly.type
_entity_poly.pdbx_seq_one_letter_code
_entity_poly.pdbx_strand_id
1 'polypeptide(L)'
;TVASIDAVIQYAIHKLGFEEEQIVIYAWSIGGFPATWAAANYPNIKLTAYNGPLVLIRRTQDEMIITTEGTSEERLATNRANNLLKSILRARHPNLINDDDAELAVDVWLAATPLERISLTKDCPKTLAMDNIENLTKQNRNILIHCLCSKYLVDFDSSHNTPLDLSLFTVPSSF
;
A
#
# COMPACT_ATOMS: atom_id res chain seq x y z
N THR A 1 17.92 11.05 19.21
CA THR A 1 16.95 10.60 18.20
C THR A 1 17.16 9.13 17.85
N VAL A 2 18.36 8.70 17.43
CA VAL A 2 18.68 7.27 17.18
C VAL A 2 18.50 6.38 18.42
N ALA A 3 19.12 6.74 19.54
CA ALA A 3 18.96 6.00 20.80
C ALA A 3 17.48 5.89 21.25
N SER A 4 16.65 6.88 20.89
CA SER A 4 15.23 6.90 21.23
C SER A 4 14.46 5.86 20.41
N ILE A 5 14.63 5.82 19.09
CA ILE A 5 13.95 4.83 18.24
C ILE A 5 14.46 3.41 18.52
N ASP A 6 15.77 3.28 18.77
CA ASP A 6 16.39 2.02 19.12
C ASP A 6 15.81 1.43 20.42
N ALA A 7 15.69 2.25 21.47
CA ALA A 7 15.07 1.84 22.73
C ALA A 7 13.60 1.42 22.56
N VAL A 8 12.83 2.10 21.70
CA VAL A 8 11.43 1.74 21.41
C VAL A 8 11.34 0.40 20.69
N ILE A 9 12.20 0.15 19.70
CA ILE A 9 12.21 -1.12 18.95
C ILE A 9 12.66 -2.28 19.84
N GLN A 10 13.75 -2.09 20.61
CA GLN A 10 14.20 -3.10 21.57
C GLN A 10 13.13 -3.41 22.62
N TYR A 11 12.37 -2.41 23.08
CA TYR A 11 11.24 -2.63 23.99
C TYR A 11 10.13 -3.45 23.31
N ALA A 12 9.76 -3.11 22.07
CA ALA A 12 8.74 -3.86 21.32
C ALA A 12 9.14 -5.34 21.13
N ILE A 13 10.39 -5.59 20.77
CA ILE A 13 10.89 -6.96 20.55
C ILE A 13 11.03 -7.71 21.88
N HIS A 14 11.78 -7.16 22.83
CA HIS A 14 12.20 -7.92 24.01
C HIS A 14 11.21 -7.88 25.18
N LYS A 15 10.30 -6.90 25.23
CA LYS A 15 9.32 -6.76 26.31
C LYS A 15 7.89 -7.06 25.86
N LEU A 16 7.53 -6.65 24.65
CA LEU A 16 6.19 -6.93 24.11
C LEU A 16 6.14 -8.22 23.26
N GLY A 17 7.29 -8.74 22.83
CA GLY A 17 7.38 -10.02 22.11
C GLY A 17 6.98 -9.93 20.65
N PHE A 18 7.08 -8.75 20.02
CA PHE A 18 6.84 -8.60 18.59
C PHE A 18 8.08 -9.02 17.79
N GLU A 19 7.87 -9.82 16.75
CA GLU A 19 8.88 -10.02 15.71
C GLU A 19 9.03 -8.74 14.87
N GLU A 20 10.19 -8.53 14.25
CA GLU A 20 10.44 -7.33 13.43
C GLU A 20 9.41 -7.15 12.31
N GLU A 21 8.98 -8.24 11.68
CA GLU A 21 7.99 -8.24 10.60
C GLU A 21 6.60 -7.81 11.08
N GLN A 22 6.36 -7.80 12.39
CA GLN A 22 5.12 -7.34 13.00
C GLN A 22 5.14 -5.84 13.34
N ILE A 23 6.29 -5.17 13.14
CA ILE A 23 6.49 -3.76 13.46
C ILE A 23 6.43 -2.93 12.17
N VAL A 24 5.65 -1.84 12.20
CA VAL A 24 5.58 -0.85 11.12
C VAL A 24 5.91 0.53 11.69
N ILE A 25 6.83 1.24 11.05
CA ILE A 25 7.25 2.58 11.47
C ILE A 25 6.61 3.63 10.55
N TYR A 26 5.87 4.55 11.15
CA TYR A 26 5.42 5.77 10.50
C TYR A 26 6.29 6.93 10.96
N ALA A 27 6.69 7.77 10.02
CA ALA A 27 7.52 8.91 10.30
C ALA A 27 7.10 10.12 9.48
N TRP A 28 7.20 11.29 10.12
CA TRP A 28 6.87 12.57 9.53
C TRP A 28 7.97 13.56 9.82
N SER A 29 8.33 14.36 8.81
CA SER A 29 9.30 15.44 8.95
C SER A 29 10.60 14.96 9.62
N ILE A 30 11.00 15.57 10.75
CA ILE A 30 12.21 15.21 11.50
C ILE A 30 12.24 13.76 11.99
N GLY A 31 11.09 13.10 12.09
CA GLY A 31 10.99 11.67 12.39
C GLY A 31 11.52 10.76 11.27
N GLY A 32 11.73 11.28 10.06
CA GLY A 32 12.26 10.51 8.93
C GLY A 32 13.67 9.98 9.17
N PHE A 33 14.56 10.79 9.75
CA PHE A 33 15.93 10.35 10.07
C PHE A 33 15.98 9.12 10.99
N PRO A 34 15.35 9.11 12.19
CA PRO A 34 15.37 7.93 13.04
C PRO A 34 14.63 6.75 12.42
N ALA A 35 13.57 6.96 11.63
CA ALA A 35 12.88 5.86 10.95
C ALA A 35 13.74 5.19 9.87
N THR A 36 14.46 5.97 9.05
CA THR A 36 15.40 5.43 8.07
C THR A 36 16.57 4.71 8.75
N TRP A 37 17.07 5.25 9.87
CA TRP A 37 18.07 4.55 10.67
C TRP A 37 17.53 3.21 11.20
N ALA A 38 16.31 3.18 11.74
CA ALA A 38 15.68 1.95 12.20
C ALA A 38 15.52 0.93 11.07
N ALA A 39 14.99 1.33 9.92
CA ALA A 39 14.84 0.45 8.75
C ALA A 39 16.19 -0.11 8.23
N ALA A 40 17.30 0.63 8.43
CA ALA A 40 18.63 0.17 8.06
C ALA A 40 19.26 -0.81 9.06
N ASN A 41 18.87 -0.75 10.35
CA ASN A 41 19.45 -1.58 11.42
C ASN A 41 18.56 -2.77 11.80
N TYR A 42 17.26 -2.70 11.52
CA TYR A 42 16.27 -3.75 11.74
C TYR A 42 15.68 -4.18 10.38
N PRO A 43 16.37 -5.07 9.66
CA PRO A 43 16.14 -5.32 8.24
C PRO A 43 14.79 -5.98 7.94
N ASN A 44 14.10 -6.52 8.95
CA ASN A 44 12.81 -7.17 8.78
C ASN A 44 11.63 -6.23 9.13
N ILE A 45 11.90 -5.04 9.69
CA ILE A 45 10.93 -3.94 9.80
C ILE A 45 10.70 -3.34 8.42
N LYS A 46 9.90 -4.05 7.61
CA LYS A 46 9.54 -3.68 6.23
C LYS A 46 8.06 -3.92 6.02
N LEU A 47 7.41 -2.95 5.36
CA LEU A 47 5.99 -3.05 5.05
C LEU A 47 5.65 -4.30 4.21
N THR A 48 6.56 -4.76 3.35
CA THR A 48 6.40 -5.97 2.55
C THR A 48 6.51 -7.27 3.35
N ALA A 49 7.14 -7.24 4.53
CA ALA A 49 7.22 -8.38 5.44
C ALA A 49 6.04 -8.45 6.41
N TYR A 50 5.32 -7.34 6.60
CA TYR A 50 4.14 -7.29 7.45
C TYR A 50 2.99 -8.12 6.87
N ASN A 51 2.63 -9.21 7.55
CA ASN A 51 1.59 -10.15 7.13
C ASN A 51 0.18 -9.78 7.65
N GLY A 52 0.06 -8.78 8.52
CA GLY A 52 -1.20 -8.39 9.11
C GLY A 52 -2.14 -7.61 8.17
N PRO A 53 -3.32 -7.19 8.68
CA PRO A 53 -4.25 -6.32 7.98
C PRO A 53 -3.60 -4.99 7.59
N LEU A 54 -3.74 -4.60 6.32
CA LEU A 54 -3.09 -3.41 5.77
C LEU A 54 -4.01 -2.69 4.79
N VAL A 55 -4.18 -1.39 4.97
CA VAL A 55 -4.80 -0.46 4.03
C VAL A 55 -3.91 0.77 3.91
N LEU A 56 -3.58 1.16 2.69
CA LEU A 56 -2.91 2.40 2.36
C LEU A 56 -3.95 3.49 2.13
N ILE A 57 -3.74 4.65 2.73
CA ILE A 57 -4.54 5.85 2.46
C ILE A 57 -3.68 6.78 1.60
N ARG A 58 -4.06 6.98 0.35
CA ARG A 58 -3.35 7.83 -0.61
C ARG A 58 -4.04 9.18 -0.72
N ARG A 59 -3.32 10.24 -0.39
CA ARG A 59 -3.77 11.62 -0.63
C ARG A 59 -3.67 11.95 -2.12
N THR A 60 -4.77 12.34 -2.75
CA THR A 60 -4.81 12.56 -4.22
C THR A 60 -4.46 13.99 -4.63
N GLN A 61 -4.34 14.93 -3.69
CA GLN A 61 -3.93 16.32 -3.96
C GLN A 61 -2.62 16.69 -3.25
N ASP A 62 -1.82 15.70 -2.84
CA ASP A 62 -0.57 15.95 -2.11
C ASP A 62 0.56 16.34 -3.07
N GLU A 63 0.81 17.65 -3.12
CA GLU A 63 1.81 18.32 -3.95
C GLU A 63 3.26 17.92 -3.63
N MET A 64 3.51 17.27 -2.49
CA MET A 64 4.85 16.84 -2.09
C MET A 64 5.24 15.49 -2.68
N ILE A 65 4.25 14.63 -2.96
CA ILE A 65 4.48 13.25 -3.44
C ILE A 65 3.98 13.01 -4.86
N ILE A 66 3.17 13.90 -5.42
CA ILE A 66 2.83 13.94 -6.84
C ILE A 66 3.96 14.66 -7.57
N THR A 67 4.48 14.07 -8.65
CA THR A 67 5.69 14.59 -9.31
C THR A 67 5.45 15.28 -10.65
N THR A 68 4.20 15.36 -11.09
CA THR A 68 3.83 16.05 -12.33
C THR A 68 2.60 16.92 -12.11
N GLU A 69 2.63 18.11 -12.71
CA GLU A 69 1.42 18.87 -12.98
C GLU A 69 0.74 18.32 -14.24
N GLY A 70 -0.58 18.37 -14.33
CA GLY A 70 -1.29 17.82 -15.48
C GLY A 70 -2.76 17.51 -15.22
N THR A 71 -3.32 16.61 -16.03
CA THR A 71 -4.67 16.11 -15.82
C THR A 71 -4.78 15.35 -14.49
N SER A 72 -6.01 15.05 -14.07
CA SER A 72 -6.22 14.31 -12.83
C SER A 72 -5.57 12.93 -12.89
N GLU A 73 -5.65 12.26 -14.04
CA GLU A 73 -5.07 10.93 -14.28
C GLU A 73 -3.54 10.97 -14.24
N GLU A 74 -2.92 11.97 -14.88
CA GLU A 74 -1.47 12.15 -14.87
C GLU A 74 -0.95 12.39 -13.45
N ARG A 75 -1.65 13.24 -12.67
CA ARG A 75 -1.31 13.50 -11.26
C ARG A 75 -1.46 12.25 -10.39
N LEU A 76 -2.52 11.46 -10.59
CA LEU A 76 -2.74 10.21 -9.87
C LEU A 76 -1.67 9.16 -10.19
N ALA A 77 -1.27 9.07 -11.47
CA ALA A 77 -0.26 8.12 -11.94
C ALA A 77 1.12 8.37 -11.30
N THR A 78 1.47 9.64 -11.06
CA THR A 78 2.81 10.02 -10.57
C THR A 78 2.91 10.19 -9.06
N ASN A 79 1.84 9.87 -8.33
CA ASN A 79 1.86 9.87 -6.87
C ASN A 79 2.84 8.79 -6.33
N ARG A 80 3.88 9.19 -5.59
CA ARG A 80 4.92 8.26 -5.11
C ARG A 80 4.41 7.16 -4.19
N ALA A 81 3.25 7.32 -3.54
CA ALA A 81 2.62 6.27 -2.73
C ALA A 81 2.24 5.03 -3.57
N ASN A 82 2.07 5.19 -4.88
CA ASN A 82 1.80 4.10 -5.83
C ASN A 82 2.85 2.98 -5.74
N ASN A 83 4.11 3.33 -5.48
CA ASN A 83 5.19 2.36 -5.34
C ASN A 83 5.02 1.45 -4.11
N LEU A 84 4.37 1.94 -3.04
CA LEU A 84 4.08 1.14 -1.85
C LEU A 84 3.05 0.06 -2.19
N LEU A 85 1.97 0.42 -2.90
CA LEU A 85 0.96 -0.56 -3.32
C LEU A 85 1.58 -1.64 -4.19
N LYS A 86 2.35 -1.25 -5.22
CA LYS A 86 3.06 -2.21 -6.09
C LYS A 86 3.94 -3.16 -5.29
N SER A 87 4.73 -2.63 -4.35
CA SER A 87 5.62 -3.44 -3.51
C SER A 87 4.85 -4.44 -2.64
N ILE A 88 3.71 -4.03 -2.06
CA ILE A 88 2.84 -4.91 -1.27
C ILE A 88 2.23 -6.00 -2.14
N LEU A 89 1.73 -5.65 -3.33
CA LEU A 89 1.11 -6.61 -4.23
C LEU A 89 2.13 -7.66 -4.72
N ARG A 90 3.35 -7.26 -5.07
CA ARG A 90 4.44 -8.20 -5.41
C ARG A 90 4.77 -9.14 -4.25
N ALA A 91 4.87 -8.60 -3.04
CA ALA A 91 5.23 -9.39 -1.86
C ALA A 91 4.12 -10.38 -1.46
N ARG A 92 2.86 -9.96 -1.51
CA ARG A 92 1.72 -10.77 -1.06
C ARG A 92 1.14 -11.67 -2.16
N HIS A 93 1.30 -11.31 -3.43
CA HIS A 93 0.71 -12.00 -4.59
C HIS A 93 1.74 -12.23 -5.72
N PRO A 94 2.90 -12.86 -5.44
CA PRO A 94 4.01 -12.96 -6.40
C PRO A 94 3.64 -13.73 -7.68
N ASN A 95 2.74 -14.71 -7.60
CA ASN A 95 2.29 -15.47 -8.77
C ASN A 95 1.31 -14.69 -9.66
N LEU A 96 0.68 -13.64 -9.13
CA LEU A 96 -0.26 -12.80 -9.87
C LEU A 96 0.44 -11.58 -10.48
N ILE A 97 1.40 -11.00 -9.74
CA ILE A 97 2.21 -9.85 -10.14
C ILE A 97 3.59 -10.34 -10.56
N ASN A 98 3.63 -11.09 -11.66
CA ASN A 98 4.81 -11.83 -12.13
C ASN A 98 5.39 -11.33 -13.46
N ASP A 99 4.76 -10.36 -14.11
CA ASP A 99 5.18 -9.82 -15.39
C ASP A 99 4.80 -8.33 -15.56
N ASP A 100 5.33 -7.70 -16.60
CA ASP A 100 5.09 -6.28 -16.91
C ASP A 100 3.63 -6.00 -17.26
N ASP A 101 2.90 -6.97 -17.80
CA ASP A 101 1.47 -6.84 -18.11
C ASP A 101 0.62 -6.71 -16.83
N ALA A 102 0.98 -7.44 -15.77
CA ALA A 102 0.35 -7.35 -14.46
C ALA A 102 0.66 -6.02 -13.78
N GLU A 103 1.92 -5.56 -13.86
CA GLU A 103 2.33 -4.24 -13.38
C GLU A 103 1.58 -3.12 -14.10
N LEU A 104 1.44 -3.23 -15.42
CA LEU A 104 0.67 -2.28 -16.22
C LEU A 104 -0.80 -2.25 -15.81
N ALA A 105 -1.39 -3.40 -15.46
CA ALA A 105 -2.76 -3.45 -14.96
C ALA A 105 -2.91 -2.69 -13.63
N VAL A 106 -1.91 -2.79 -12.74
CA VAL A 106 -1.85 -1.99 -11.49
C VAL A 106 -1.73 -0.49 -11.82
N ASP A 107 -0.86 -0.12 -12.76
CA ASP A 107 -0.67 1.28 -13.18
C ASP A 107 -1.93 1.91 -13.78
N VAL A 108 -2.62 1.19 -14.65
CA VAL A 108 -3.91 1.62 -15.22
C VAL A 108 -4.91 1.94 -14.11
N TRP A 109 -5.02 1.07 -13.10
CA TRP A 109 -5.92 1.31 -11.97
C TRP A 109 -5.46 2.50 -11.10
N LEU A 110 -4.16 2.66 -10.88
CA LEU A 110 -3.60 3.73 -10.06
C LEU A 110 -3.77 5.12 -10.67
N ALA A 111 -3.75 5.21 -12.00
CA ALA A 111 -4.03 6.42 -12.77
C ALA A 111 -5.53 6.71 -12.93
N ALA A 112 -6.38 5.67 -12.90
CA ALA A 112 -7.81 5.80 -13.12
C ALA A 112 -8.52 6.65 -12.05
N THR A 113 -9.52 7.42 -12.50
CA THR A 113 -10.45 8.18 -11.67
C THR A 113 -11.37 7.26 -10.85
N PRO A 114 -12.04 7.77 -9.81
CA PRO A 114 -12.97 6.96 -9.01
C PRO A 114 -14.06 6.28 -9.85
N LEU A 115 -14.61 6.96 -10.86
CA LEU A 115 -15.67 6.42 -11.72
C LEU A 115 -15.16 5.30 -12.63
N GLU A 116 -13.96 5.46 -13.17
CA GLU A 116 -13.32 4.42 -14.00
C GLU A 116 -13.00 3.19 -13.16
N ARG A 117 -12.52 3.37 -11.93
CA ARG A 117 -12.23 2.25 -11.02
C ARG A 117 -13.46 1.41 -10.66
N ILE A 118 -14.63 2.04 -10.52
CA ILE A 118 -15.89 1.31 -10.34
C ILE A 118 -16.16 0.41 -11.55
N SER A 119 -15.88 0.91 -12.76
CA SER A 119 -16.05 0.13 -13.99
C SER A 119 -15.04 -1.01 -14.08
N LEU A 120 -13.77 -0.76 -13.73
CA LEU A 120 -12.67 -1.75 -13.72
C LEU A 120 -12.89 -2.88 -12.70
N THR A 121 -13.62 -2.61 -11.62
CA THR A 121 -13.86 -3.58 -10.53
C THR A 121 -15.28 -4.14 -10.51
N LYS A 122 -16.08 -3.87 -11.54
CA LYS A 122 -17.50 -4.26 -11.60
C LYS A 122 -17.73 -5.77 -11.43
N ASP A 123 -16.86 -6.58 -12.02
CA ASP A 123 -16.98 -8.04 -12.05
C ASP A 123 -16.09 -8.72 -10.99
N CYS A 124 -15.83 -8.01 -9.89
CA CYS A 124 -14.98 -8.53 -8.82
C CYS A 124 -15.56 -9.82 -8.20
N PRO A 125 -14.76 -10.90 -8.08
CA PRO A 125 -15.22 -12.12 -7.42
C PRO A 125 -15.62 -11.85 -5.97
N LYS A 126 -16.79 -12.37 -5.54
CA LYS A 126 -17.24 -12.27 -4.14
C LYS A 126 -16.34 -12.99 -3.15
N THR A 127 -15.54 -13.94 -3.64
CA THR A 127 -14.54 -14.67 -2.87
C THR A 127 -13.26 -14.69 -3.70
N LEU A 128 -12.19 -14.11 -3.15
CA LEU A 128 -10.85 -14.12 -3.77
C LEU A 128 -10.22 -15.50 -3.55
N ALA A 129 -10.81 -16.55 -4.11
CA ALA A 129 -10.17 -17.86 -4.14
C ALA A 129 -9.02 -17.77 -5.16
N MET A 130 -7.78 -17.85 -4.66
CA MET A 130 -6.57 -17.76 -5.49
C MET A 130 -6.21 -19.10 -6.16
N ASP A 131 -7.09 -20.09 -6.09
CA ASP A 131 -6.89 -21.39 -6.71
C ASP A 131 -6.98 -21.24 -8.24
N ASN A 132 -5.89 -21.61 -8.94
CA ASN A 132 -5.73 -21.59 -10.40
C ASN A 132 -5.42 -20.23 -11.07
N ILE A 133 -4.55 -19.39 -10.47
CA ILE A 133 -4.02 -18.16 -11.12
C ILE A 133 -3.43 -18.44 -12.51
N GLU A 134 -2.77 -19.60 -12.70
CA GLU A 134 -2.10 -19.98 -13.96
C GLU A 134 -3.05 -20.15 -15.16
N ASN A 135 -4.34 -20.42 -14.91
CA ASN A 135 -5.34 -20.64 -15.97
C ASN A 135 -6.26 -19.43 -16.19
N LEU A 136 -5.97 -18.29 -15.56
CA LEU A 136 -6.77 -17.08 -15.74
C LEU A 136 -6.55 -16.48 -17.13
N THR A 137 -7.64 -16.06 -17.76
CA THR A 137 -7.56 -15.18 -18.93
C THR A 137 -6.95 -13.84 -18.52
N LYS A 138 -6.30 -13.13 -19.45
CA LYS A 138 -5.72 -11.79 -19.20
C LYS A 138 -6.74 -10.82 -18.60
N GLN A 139 -7.98 -10.85 -19.09
CA GLN A 139 -9.06 -10.01 -18.57
C GLN A 139 -9.41 -10.36 -17.12
N ASN A 140 -9.58 -11.64 -16.79
CA ASN A 140 -9.90 -12.07 -15.42
C ASN A 140 -8.74 -11.78 -14.46
N ARG A 141 -7.49 -11.92 -14.93
CA ARG A 141 -6.30 -11.55 -14.18
C ARG A 141 -6.31 -10.05 -13.84
N ASN A 142 -6.60 -9.19 -14.81
CA ASN A 142 -6.66 -7.75 -14.60
C ASN A 142 -7.77 -7.34 -13.62
N ILE A 143 -8.96 -7.92 -13.74
CA ILE A 143 -10.06 -7.68 -12.79
C ILE A 143 -9.64 -8.05 -11.37
N LEU A 144 -8.99 -9.21 -11.20
CA LEU A 144 -8.49 -9.66 -9.90
C LEU A 144 -7.43 -8.68 -9.33
N ILE A 145 -6.49 -8.22 -10.16
CA ILE A 145 -5.51 -7.21 -9.78
C ILE A 145 -6.20 -5.93 -9.32
N HIS A 146 -7.19 -5.44 -10.08
CA HIS A 146 -7.94 -4.22 -9.75
C HIS A 146 -8.72 -4.36 -8.43
N CYS A 147 -9.31 -5.52 -8.18
CA CYS A 147 -9.92 -5.83 -6.88
C CYS A 147 -8.94 -5.77 -5.72
N LEU A 148 -7.74 -6.32 -5.90
CA LEU A 148 -6.70 -6.28 -4.87
C LEU A 148 -6.21 -4.84 -4.65
N CYS A 149 -6.06 -4.04 -5.70
CA CYS A 149 -5.76 -2.62 -5.56
C CYS A 149 -6.81 -1.91 -4.70
N SER A 150 -8.11 -2.11 -4.98
CA SER A 150 -9.21 -1.57 -4.17
C SER A 150 -9.23 -2.08 -2.73
N LYS A 151 -8.74 -3.29 -2.48
CA LYS A 151 -8.63 -3.86 -1.13
C LYS A 151 -7.53 -3.19 -0.30
N TYR A 152 -6.39 -2.89 -0.92
CA TYR A 152 -5.20 -2.40 -0.23
C TYR A 152 -5.03 -0.88 -0.28
N LEU A 153 -5.74 -0.16 -1.14
CA LEU A 153 -5.57 1.29 -1.29
C LEU A 153 -6.92 2.02 -1.34
N VAL A 154 -7.04 3.03 -0.48
CA VAL A 154 -8.15 3.98 -0.44
C VAL A 154 -7.61 5.36 -0.77
N ASP A 155 -8.30 6.07 -1.66
CA ASP A 155 -7.99 7.46 -1.95
C ASP A 155 -8.67 8.39 -0.94
N PHE A 156 -7.97 9.46 -0.58
CA PHE A 156 -8.48 10.53 0.25
C PHE A 156 -8.21 11.87 -0.43
N ASP A 157 -9.28 12.54 -0.86
CA ASP A 157 -9.19 13.79 -1.62
C ASP A 157 -8.77 14.96 -0.71
N SER A 158 -7.46 15.16 -0.61
CA SER A 158 -6.87 16.14 0.29
C SER A 158 -5.42 16.46 -0.07
N SER A 159 -4.95 17.62 0.38
CA SER A 159 -3.53 18.01 0.32
C SER A 159 -2.75 17.48 1.53
N HIS A 160 -1.45 17.77 1.56
CA HIS A 160 -0.51 17.22 2.53
C HIS A 160 -0.83 17.52 4.02
N ASN A 161 -1.53 18.63 4.30
CA ASN A 161 -1.77 19.11 5.68
C ASN A 161 -3.21 18.93 6.19
N THR A 162 -4.09 18.32 5.40
CA THR A 162 -5.48 18.08 5.84
C THR A 162 -5.51 16.91 6.82
N PRO A 163 -6.12 17.01 8.01
CA PRO A 163 -6.30 15.84 8.88
C PRO A 163 -7.03 14.70 8.17
N LEU A 164 -6.66 13.45 8.46
CA LEU A 164 -7.36 12.28 7.93
C LEU A 164 -8.71 12.11 8.64
N ASP A 165 -9.73 11.66 7.90
CA ASP A 165 -11.01 11.29 8.48
C ASP A 165 -10.87 10.01 9.32
N LEU A 166 -11.40 10.04 10.55
CA LEU A 166 -11.44 8.91 11.47
C LEU A 166 -12.18 7.71 10.89
N SER A 167 -13.14 7.94 9.98
CA SER A 167 -13.90 6.88 9.31
C SER A 167 -13.03 5.94 8.47
N LEU A 168 -11.83 6.38 8.05
CA LEU A 168 -10.88 5.58 7.27
C LEU A 168 -10.15 4.53 8.14
N PHE A 169 -10.15 4.69 9.46
CA PHE A 169 -9.45 3.81 10.38
C PHE A 169 -10.38 2.70 10.84
N THR A 170 -10.32 1.57 10.16
CA THR A 170 -11.06 0.37 10.54
C THR A 170 -10.22 -0.49 11.48
N VAL A 171 -10.79 -0.87 12.62
CA VAL A 171 -10.18 -1.85 13.51
C VAL A 171 -10.30 -3.22 12.82
N PRO A 172 -9.20 -3.94 12.58
CA PRO A 172 -9.30 -5.28 12.04
C PRO A 172 -10.07 -6.17 13.01
N SER A 173 -11.14 -6.79 12.55
CA SER A 173 -11.84 -7.83 13.32
C SER A 173 -10.89 -9.00 13.53
N SER A 174 -10.80 -9.52 14.77
CA SER A 174 -10.05 -10.75 15.06
C SER A 174 -10.52 -11.88 14.14
N PHE A 175 -9.57 -12.50 13.43
CA PHE A 175 -9.77 -13.73 12.68
C PHE A 175 -10.03 -14.92 13.63
#